data_AF-A3MV14-F1
#
_entry.id   AF-A3MV14-F1
#
_cell.length_a   1.000
_cell.length_b   1.000
_cell.length_c   1.000
_cell.angle_alpha   90.00
_cell.angle_beta   90.00
_cell.angle_gamma   90.00
#
_symmetry.space_group_name_H-M   'P 1'
#
loop_
_entity.id
_entity.type
_entity.pdbx_description
1 polymer ?
#
loop_
_entity_poly.entity_id
_entity_poly.type
_entity_poly.pdbx_seq_one_letter_code
_entity_poly.pdbx_strand_id
1 'polypeptide(L)'
;MEFSLSVVDITSDFPNVIKLSGDVEATVELPLEKLGVALKKGDKIRLVLSKEKDGDLSKYKVYMWGIVYHVAEELTRISIGGLQLDIKKKLPLAIGEKVYIGIL
;
A
#
# COMPACT_ATOMS: atom_id res chain seq x y z
N MET A 1 -5.71 7.15 -7.74
CA MET A 1 -6.69 6.13 -7.30
C MET A 1 -6.69 6.14 -5.79
N GLU A 2 -7.85 6.03 -5.16
CA GLU A 2 -7.98 6.00 -3.70
C GLU A 2 -8.85 4.81 -3.30
N PHE A 3 -8.50 4.14 -2.21
CA PHE A 3 -9.24 3.02 -1.64
C PHE A 3 -9.45 3.23 -0.14
N SER A 4 -10.68 3.07 0.31
CA SER A 4 -11.05 3.05 1.71
C SER A 4 -11.01 1.61 2.22
N LEU A 5 -10.10 1.35 3.18
CA LEU A 5 -9.79 0.01 3.65
C LEU A 5 -9.81 -0.06 5.18
N SER A 6 -9.95 -1.27 5.71
CA SER A 6 -9.79 -1.57 7.12
C SER A 6 -8.68 -2.59 7.33
N VAL A 7 -7.92 -2.44 8.40
CA VAL A 7 -6.88 -3.41 8.79
C VAL A 7 -7.54 -4.68 9.30
N VAL A 8 -7.27 -5.81 8.65
CA VAL A 8 -7.82 -7.12 8.98
C VAL A 8 -6.87 -7.90 9.89
N ASP A 9 -5.58 -7.79 9.65
CA ASP A 9 -4.52 -8.57 10.29
C ASP A 9 -3.18 -7.85 10.17
N ILE A 10 -2.31 -8.04 11.15
CA ILE A 10 -0.94 -7.52 11.16
C ILE A 10 -0.04 -8.61 11.75
N THR A 11 0.99 -9.04 11.01
CA THR A 11 1.98 -9.97 11.55
C THR A 11 3.00 -9.24 12.45
N SER A 12 3.60 -9.98 13.38
CA SER A 12 4.67 -9.48 14.26
C SER A 12 6.07 -9.57 13.64
N ASP A 13 6.19 -10.10 12.42
CA ASP A 13 7.46 -10.27 11.72
C ASP A 13 8.02 -8.93 11.21
N PHE A 14 9.29 -8.95 10.78
CA PHE A 14 9.93 -7.81 10.12
C PHE A 14 10.21 -8.14 8.64
N PRO A 15 9.67 -7.36 7.68
CA PRO A 15 8.68 -6.29 7.85
C PRO A 15 7.31 -6.82 8.31
N ASN A 16 6.47 -5.96 8.88
CA ASN A 16 5.10 -6.34 9.23
C ASN A 16 4.30 -6.55 7.94
N VAL A 17 3.59 -7.67 7.85
CA VAL A 17 2.63 -7.92 6.77
C VAL A 17 1.25 -7.48 7.24
N ILE A 18 0.68 -6.49 6.57
CA ILE A 18 -0.60 -5.88 6.92
C ILE A 18 -1.63 -6.29 5.87
N LYS A 19 -2.67 -7.02 6.29
CA LYS A 19 -3.80 -7.38 5.41
C LYS A 19 -4.90 -6.35 5.55
N LEU A 20 -5.44 -5.93 4.41
CA LEU A 20 -6.41 -4.85 4.27
C LEU A 20 -7.62 -5.35 3.47
N SER A 21 -8.80 -4.88 3.84
CA SER A 21 -10.06 -5.20 3.13
C SER A 21 -10.99 -3.99 3.09
N GLY A 22 -11.76 -3.85 2.02
CA GLY A 22 -12.70 -2.74 1.80
C GLY A 22 -13.05 -2.63 0.32
N ASP A 23 -12.78 -1.48 -0.29
CA ASP A 23 -12.95 -1.26 -1.73
C ASP A 23 -12.17 -2.27 -2.60
N VAL A 24 -11.04 -2.77 -2.07
CA VAL A 24 -10.23 -3.85 -2.61
C VAL A 24 -9.67 -4.70 -1.46
N GLU A 25 -9.25 -5.93 -1.75
CA GLU A 25 -8.34 -6.66 -0.86
C GLU A 25 -6.90 -6.26 -1.20
N ALA A 26 -6.11 -5.96 -0.17
CA ALA A 26 -4.70 -5.62 -0.35
C ALA A 26 -3.83 -6.17 0.78
N THR A 27 -2.56 -6.42 0.48
CA THR A 27 -1.53 -6.77 1.45
C THR A 27 -0.36 -5.82 1.25
N VAL A 28 0.14 -5.23 2.34
CA VAL A 28 1.30 -4.34 2.29
C VAL A 28 2.32 -4.72 3.36
N GLU A 29 3.59 -4.71 2.99
CA GLU A 29 4.71 -4.90 3.91
C GLU A 29 5.24 -3.54 4.37
N LEU A 30 5.25 -3.29 5.67
CA LEU A 30 5.78 -2.06 6.26
C LEU A 30 6.55 -2.34 7.55
N PRO A 31 7.71 -1.71 7.77
CA PRO A 31 8.42 -1.78 9.04
C PRO A 31 7.80 -0.78 10.03
N LEU A 32 6.59 -1.08 10.54
CA LEU A 32 5.77 -0.15 11.33
C LEU A 32 6.52 0.47 12.51
N GLU A 33 7.28 -0.34 13.25
CA GLU A 33 8.10 0.12 14.38
C GLU A 33 9.16 1.16 13.93
N LYS A 34 9.86 0.90 12.83
CA LYS A 34 10.91 1.81 12.32
C LYS A 34 10.33 3.09 11.73
N LEU A 35 9.09 3.05 11.28
CA LEU A 35 8.34 4.21 10.79
C LEU A 35 7.68 5.00 11.94
N GLY A 36 7.67 4.48 13.17
CA GLY A 36 6.95 5.09 14.29
C GLY A 36 5.42 5.10 14.08
N VAL A 37 4.89 4.17 13.29
CA VAL A 37 3.47 4.09 12.94
C VAL A 37 2.81 2.98 13.72
N ALA A 38 1.77 3.31 14.47
CA ALA A 38 0.92 2.33 15.14
C ALA A 38 -0.33 2.06 14.30
N LEU A 39 -0.52 0.80 13.90
CA LEU A 39 -1.76 0.29 13.31
C LEU A 39 -2.28 -0.86 14.18
N LYS A 40 -3.60 -1.00 14.26
CA LYS A 40 -4.28 -2.12 14.91
C LYS A 40 -5.38 -2.67 14.02
N LYS A 41 -5.73 -3.93 14.25
CA LYS A 41 -6.90 -4.55 13.61
C LYS A 41 -8.15 -3.71 13.84
N GLY A 42 -8.90 -3.49 12.76
CA GLY A 42 -10.10 -2.65 12.73
C GLY A 42 -9.84 -1.17 12.43
N ASP A 43 -8.58 -0.72 12.40
CA ASP A 43 -8.28 0.65 11.97
C ASP A 43 -8.73 0.86 10.52
N LYS A 44 -9.37 2.01 10.27
CA LYS A 44 -9.68 2.46 8.93
C LYS A 44 -8.50 3.23 8.38
N ILE A 45 -8.10 2.91 7.16
CA ILE A 45 -7.04 3.61 6.44
C ILE A 45 -7.53 4.01 5.04
N ARG A 46 -6.86 5.00 4.46
CA ARG A 46 -7.03 5.31 3.04
C ARG A 46 -5.72 5.06 2.29
N LEU A 47 -5.77 4.18 1.30
CA LEU A 47 -4.65 3.90 0.40
C LEU A 47 -4.78 4.76 -0.85
N VAL A 48 -3.80 5.62 -1.10
CA VAL A 48 -3.75 6.54 -2.25
C VAL A 48 -2.63 6.09 -3.17
N LEU A 49 -2.94 5.90 -4.45
CA LEU A 49 -1.98 5.59 -5.52
C LEU A 49 -2.00 6.68 -6.57
N SER A 50 -0.83 7.22 -6.94
CA SER A 50 -0.69 8.26 -7.95
C SER A 50 0.51 7.98 -8.86
N LYS A 51 0.42 8.39 -10.13
CA LYS A 51 1.57 8.40 -11.04
C LYS A 51 2.49 9.60 -10.81
N GLU A 52 1.96 10.62 -10.15
CA GLU A 52 2.68 11.86 -9.83
C GLU A 52 2.92 11.99 -8.33
N LYS A 53 4.05 12.62 -7.98
CA LYS A 53 4.37 12.90 -6.57
C LYS A 53 3.39 13.94 -6.05
N ASP A 54 2.80 13.68 -4.89
CA ASP A 54 1.96 14.66 -4.21
C ASP A 54 2.79 15.88 -3.75
N GLY A 55 2.19 17.07 -3.87
CA GLY A 55 2.81 18.32 -3.44
C GLY A 55 2.74 18.53 -1.92
N ASP A 56 1.76 17.92 -1.25
CA ASP A 56 1.62 17.98 0.21
C ASP A 56 1.76 16.58 0.80
N LEU A 57 2.95 16.33 1.37
CA LEU A 57 3.28 15.06 2.00
C LEU A 57 2.81 14.97 3.46
N SER A 58 2.46 16.09 4.08
CA SER A 58 2.17 16.18 5.52
C SER A 58 0.86 15.48 5.90
N LYS A 59 -0.05 15.30 4.94
CA LYS A 59 -1.33 14.61 5.12
C LYS A 59 -1.22 13.08 5.25
N TYR A 60 -0.08 12.50 4.90
CA TYR A 60 0.12 11.05 4.92
C TYR A 60 0.83 10.61 6.19
N LYS A 61 0.34 9.53 6.82
CA LYS A 61 1.09 8.83 7.88
C LYS A 61 2.28 8.08 7.33
N VAL A 62 2.09 7.49 6.14
CA VAL A 62 3.17 6.84 5.39
C VAL A 62 3.10 7.28 3.94
N TYR A 63 4.23 7.71 3.39
CA TYR A 63 4.34 8.08 1.99
C TYR A 63 5.58 7.42 1.39
N MET A 64 5.39 6.71 0.29
CA MET A 64 6.41 5.89 -0.35
C MET A 64 6.20 5.91 -1.87
N TRP A 65 7.12 5.28 -2.59
CA TRP A 65 6.94 5.03 -4.02
C TRP A 65 7.51 3.66 -4.37
N GLY A 66 6.99 3.09 -5.44
CA GLY A 66 7.43 1.79 -5.92
C GLY A 66 7.32 1.66 -7.43
N ILE A 67 7.74 0.52 -7.94
CA ILE A 67 7.63 0.14 -9.35
C ILE A 67 6.64 -1.01 -9.48
N VAL A 68 5.69 -0.88 -10.40
CA VAL A 68 4.77 -1.96 -10.77
C VAL A 68 5.57 -3.04 -11.48
N TYR A 69 5.60 -4.26 -10.95
CA TYR A 69 6.37 -5.35 -11.56
C TYR A 69 5.50 -6.50 -12.06
N HIS A 70 4.20 -6.50 -11.72
CA HIS A 70 3.26 -7.51 -12.16
C HIS A 70 1.84 -6.94 -12.25
N VAL A 71 1.14 -7.25 -13.34
CA VAL A 71 -0.28 -6.93 -13.55
C VAL A 71 -0.96 -8.11 -14.23
N ALA A 72 -1.98 -8.69 -13.58
CA ALA A 72 -2.87 -9.72 -14.09
C ALA A 72 -4.33 -9.36 -13.74
N GLU A 73 -5.30 -10.13 -14.24
CA GLU A 73 -6.74 -9.85 -14.03
C GLU A 73 -7.13 -9.68 -12.56
N GLU A 74 -6.59 -10.51 -11.68
CA GLU A 74 -6.94 -10.55 -10.27
C GLU A 74 -5.88 -9.93 -9.35
N LEU A 75 -4.78 -9.38 -9.90
CA LEU A 75 -3.64 -9.00 -9.08
C LEU A 75 -2.75 -7.94 -9.72
N THR A 76 -2.48 -6.88 -8.97
CA THR A 76 -1.43 -5.90 -9.26
C THR A 76 -0.41 -5.93 -8.13
N ARG A 77 0.89 -6.04 -8.47
CA ARG A 77 1.98 -6.00 -7.49
C ARG A 77 2.93 -4.84 -7.75
N ILE A 78 3.29 -4.17 -6.66
CA ILE A 78 4.18 -3.02 -6.65
C ILE A 78 5.31 -3.30 -5.66
N SER A 79 6.56 -3.14 -6.11
CA SER A 79 7.75 -3.25 -5.27
C SER A 79 8.15 -1.88 -4.75
N ILE A 80 8.33 -1.77 -3.44
CA ILE A 80 8.59 -0.53 -2.70
C ILE A 80 9.97 -0.68 -2.05
N GLY A 81 11.02 -0.63 -2.87
CA GLY A 81 12.40 -0.78 -2.40
C GLY A 81 12.70 -2.15 -1.78
N GLY A 82 12.04 -3.22 -2.27
CA GLY A 82 12.16 -4.57 -1.72
C GLY A 82 10.97 -5.00 -0.87
N LEU A 83 10.15 -4.07 -0.38
CA LEU A 83 8.86 -4.36 0.26
C LEU A 83 7.76 -4.55 -0.79
N GLN A 84 6.70 -5.28 -0.45
CA GLN A 84 5.62 -5.61 -1.36
C GLN A 84 4.31 -4.90 -1.04
N LEU A 85 3.62 -4.41 -2.07
CA LEU A 85 2.21 -4.05 -2.06
C LEU A 85 1.47 -4.88 -3.13
N ASP A 86 0.58 -5.73 -2.66
CA ASP A 86 -0.31 -6.55 -3.48
C ASP A 86 -1.73 -6.02 -3.38
N ILE A 87 -2.36 -5.77 -4.51
CA ILE A 87 -3.76 -5.38 -4.60
C ILE A 87 -4.46 -6.43 -5.45
N LYS A 88 -5.43 -7.15 -4.86
CA LYS A 88 -6.18 -8.21 -5.52
C LYS A 88 -7.23 -7.66 -6.49
N LYS A 89 -6.73 -6.98 -7.51
CA LYS A 89 -7.49 -6.41 -8.63
C LYS A 89 -6.50 -5.96 -9.71
N LYS A 90 -6.88 -6.10 -10.98
CA LYS A 90 -6.19 -5.40 -12.06
C LYS A 90 -6.37 -3.88 -11.94
N LEU A 91 -5.28 -3.16 -11.74
CA LEU A 91 -5.26 -1.70 -11.79
C LEU A 91 -4.90 -1.22 -13.19
N PRO A 92 -5.34 -0.01 -13.60
CA PRO A 92 -4.97 0.62 -14.87
C PRO A 92 -3.52 1.16 -14.82
N LEU A 93 -2.58 0.28 -14.53
CA LEU A 93 -1.15 0.52 -14.45
C LEU A 93 -0.41 -0.45 -15.39
N ALA A 94 0.76 -0.05 -15.87
CA ALA A 94 1.63 -0.87 -16.69
C ALA A 94 2.86 -1.32 -15.89
N ILE A 95 3.41 -2.48 -16.27
CA ILE A 95 4.68 -2.97 -15.70
C ILE A 95 5.79 -1.95 -16.02
N GLY A 96 6.64 -1.67 -15.04
CA GLY A 96 7.69 -0.65 -15.10
C GLY A 96 7.23 0.75 -14.68
N GLU A 97 5.92 0.98 -14.51
CA GLU A 97 5.45 2.30 -14.05
C GLU A 97 5.85 2.57 -12.60
N LYS A 98 6.31 3.79 -12.36
CA LYS A 98 6.52 4.32 -11.02
C LYS A 98 5.18 4.79 -10.44
N VAL A 99 4.91 4.39 -9.20
CA VAL A 99 3.70 4.76 -8.47
C VAL A 99 4.07 5.31 -7.11
N TYR A 100 3.50 6.45 -6.76
CA TYR A 100 3.53 7.03 -5.42
C TYR A 100 2.35 6.49 -4.61
N ILE A 101 2.63 6.15 -3.36
CA ILE A 101 1.74 5.40 -2.48
C ILE A 101 1.65 6.17 -1.16
N GLY A 102 0.44 6.54 -0.77
CA GLY A 102 0.15 7.21 0.49
C GLY A 102 -0.81 6.40 1.34
N ILE A 103 -0.59 6.40 2.66
CA ILE A 103 -1.49 5.83 3.66
C ILE A 103 -1.88 6.94 4.64
N LEU A 104 -3.20 7.16 4.79
CA LEU A 104 -3.79 8.06 5.78
C LEU A 104 -4.48 7.25 6.89
#